data_AF-A0A317LRA1-F1
#
_entry.id   AF-A0A317LRA1-F1
#
_cell.length_a   1.000
_cell.length_b   1.000
_cell.length_c   1.000
_cell.angle_alpha   90.00
_cell.angle_beta   90.00
_cell.angle_gamma   90.00
#
_symmetry.space_group_name_H-M   'P 1'
#
loop_
_entity.id
_entity.type
_entity.pdbx_description
1 polymer ?
#
loop_
_entity_poly.entity_id
_entity_poly.type
_entity_poly.pdbx_seq_one_letter_code
_entity_poly.pdbx_strand_id
1 'polypeptide(L)'
;MLLTKEIYRDDSFQRIKKIFYNEKDQIIGTLETFKGKEEGDEFGRLDVHEYTDESYRLIQYKNDTKAYAHFTSQGHKVLGKNGWYSIEEAASVQDFKYENGLLLARNCRSEDGTTYSYHYTYQNGVKVSEKSVAVDGTVTKINYTYQGKTVLSQSTIINDRFSDQINYRYDQNGLLVEEQKFLKHGESLFLSTQKNFFYNAKKELEKTEHHGRYDGKMYLYKVEETIRKGNERNIKLYLIPEVEMVIGQYDMASMHDYMKRSHMEFAIPIFNKEYITKTKLQLLGHNTETVDEQGKVIESKVINPENNEEIGKVLYRNEYNEKSLLEFVICYRVLENGKAEESSIEKYYYKE
;
A
#
# COMPACT_ATOMS: atom_id res chain seq x y z
N MET A 1 21.41 6.65 10.63
CA MET A 1 20.80 7.48 11.70
C MET A 1 19.31 7.29 11.70
N LEU A 2 18.68 7.32 12.87
CA LEU A 2 17.26 7.04 13.03
C LEU A 2 16.44 8.32 12.96
N LEU A 3 15.32 8.32 12.26
CA LEU A 3 14.40 9.45 12.18
C LEU A 3 13.64 9.58 13.51
N THR A 4 13.68 10.74 14.16
CA THR A 4 13.04 10.97 15.46
C THR A 4 11.85 11.90 15.38
N LYS A 5 11.77 12.74 14.34
CA LYS A 5 10.66 13.65 14.15
C LYS A 5 10.46 14.00 12.68
N GLU A 6 9.20 14.07 12.29
CA GLU A 6 8.75 14.61 11.01
C GLU A 6 7.80 15.77 11.30
N ILE A 7 7.92 16.86 10.55
CA ILE A 7 6.97 17.96 10.57
C ILE A 7 6.52 18.19 9.13
N TYR A 8 5.23 17.99 8.86
CA TYR A 8 4.59 18.41 7.62
C TYR A 8 3.75 19.65 7.90
N ARG A 9 3.81 20.64 7.00
CA ARG A 9 2.99 21.85 7.02
C ARG A 9 2.51 22.15 5.62
N ASP A 10 1.25 22.52 5.50
CA ASP A 10 0.70 23.21 4.34
C ASP A 10 -0.16 24.40 4.79
N ASP A 11 -0.92 24.96 3.86
CA ASP A 11 -1.80 26.09 4.10
C ASP A 11 -2.94 25.78 5.07
N SER A 12 -3.35 24.53 5.20
CA SER A 12 -4.56 24.14 5.93
C SER A 12 -4.25 23.51 7.30
N PHE A 13 -3.16 22.75 7.41
CA PHE A 13 -2.84 22.03 8.64
C PHE A 13 -1.34 21.82 8.86
N GLN A 14 -1.02 21.40 10.09
CA GLN A 14 0.30 20.90 10.46
C GLN A 14 0.16 19.49 11.04
N ARG A 15 1.01 18.57 10.57
CA ARG A 15 1.19 17.24 11.17
C ARG A 15 2.59 17.15 11.78
N ILE A 16 2.67 16.76 13.05
CA ILE A 16 3.94 16.41 13.70
C ILE A 16 3.91 14.93 14.05
N LYS A 17 4.92 14.19 13.62
CA LYS A 17 5.17 12.81 14.08
C LYS A 17 6.45 12.80 14.89
N LYS A 18 6.42 12.26 16.10
CA LYS A 18 7.60 12.04 16.95
C LYS A 18 7.75 10.55 17.21
N ILE A 19 8.95 10.03 17.02
CA ILE A 19 9.30 8.62 17.21
C ILE A 19 10.30 8.54 18.36
N PHE A 20 9.98 7.71 19.36
CA PHE A 20 10.77 7.53 20.57
C PHE A 20 11.41 6.15 20.56
N TYR A 21 12.70 6.08 20.86
CA TYR A 21 13.49 4.84 20.84
C TYR A 21 14.01 4.50 22.25
N ASN A 22 14.15 3.21 22.56
CA ASN A 22 14.88 2.75 23.74
C ASN A 22 16.40 2.67 23.49
N GLU A 23 17.15 2.20 24.48
CA GLU A 23 18.61 2.02 24.42
C GLU A 23 19.06 0.96 23.39
N LYS A 24 18.15 0.08 22.95
CA LYS A 24 18.37 -0.93 21.90
C LYS A 24 17.95 -0.43 20.52
N ASP A 25 17.68 0.87 20.37
CA ASP A 25 17.20 1.49 19.13
C ASP A 25 15.85 0.94 18.62
N GLN A 26 15.02 0.37 19.51
CA GLN A 26 13.67 -0.09 19.20
C GLN A 26 12.65 1.03 19.47
N ILE A 27 11.62 1.16 18.61
CA ILE A 27 10.56 2.16 18.79
C ILE A 27 9.72 1.78 20.00
N ILE A 28 9.67 2.64 21.01
CA ILE A 28 8.84 2.46 22.22
C ILE A 28 7.57 3.31 22.20
N GLY A 29 7.52 4.30 21.32
CA GLY A 29 6.29 5.04 21.08
C GLY A 29 6.35 5.95 19.86
N THR A 30 5.19 6.26 19.32
CA THR A 30 4.99 7.26 18.26
C THR A 30 3.86 8.18 18.66
N LEU A 31 4.13 9.49 18.68
CA LEU A 31 3.09 10.51 18.86
C LEU A 31 2.88 11.21 17.52
N GLU A 32 1.66 11.12 16.99
CA GLU A 32 1.21 11.91 15.85
C GLU A 32 0.21 12.96 16.33
N THR A 33 0.47 14.23 16.01
CA THR A 33 -0.45 15.34 16.28
C THR A 33 -0.79 16.06 14.99
N PHE A 34 -2.05 16.44 14.87
CA PHE A 34 -2.64 17.15 13.75
C PHE A 34 -3.27 18.41 14.28
N LYS A 35 -2.95 19.54 13.67
CA LYS A 35 -3.50 20.83 14.05
C LYS A 35 -4.02 21.55 12.82
N GLY A 36 -5.34 21.77 12.79
CA GLY A 36 -5.95 22.68 11.83
C GLY A 36 -5.57 24.13 12.15
N LYS A 37 -5.33 24.95 11.14
CA LYS A 37 -4.98 26.37 11.37
C LYS A 37 -6.18 27.24 11.79
N GLU A 38 -7.40 26.88 11.40
CA GLU A 38 -8.60 27.72 11.60
C GLU A 38 -9.39 27.37 12.87
N GLU A 39 -9.58 26.08 13.18
CA GLU A 39 -10.48 25.66 14.28
C GLU A 39 -9.77 25.41 15.61
N GLY A 40 -8.43 25.44 15.64
CA GLY A 40 -7.65 25.23 16.86
C GLY A 40 -7.72 23.80 17.43
N ASP A 41 -8.57 22.94 16.88
CA ASP A 41 -8.71 21.54 17.26
C ASP A 41 -7.40 20.78 16.99
N GLU A 42 -6.85 20.24 18.07
CA GLU A 42 -5.71 19.35 18.05
C GLU A 42 -6.21 17.90 18.14
N PHE A 43 -6.02 17.17 17.04
CA PHE A 43 -6.22 15.73 17.02
C PHE A 43 -4.88 15.04 17.20
N GLY A 44 -4.90 13.84 17.74
CA GLY A 44 -3.67 13.09 17.91
C GLY A 44 -3.88 11.62 18.15
N ARG A 45 -2.83 10.86 17.87
CA ARG A 45 -2.72 9.44 18.14
C ARG A 45 -1.42 9.16 18.86
N LEU A 46 -1.50 8.34 19.89
CA LEU A 46 -0.33 7.80 20.57
C LEU A 46 -0.28 6.30 20.36
N ASP A 47 0.82 5.84 19.78
CA ASP A 47 1.14 4.44 19.61
C ASP A 47 2.20 4.05 20.65
N VAL A 48 1.95 3.03 21.47
CA VAL A 48 2.87 2.51 22.50
C VAL A 48 3.31 1.10 22.12
N HIS A 49 4.62 0.83 22.21
CA HIS A 49 5.17 -0.50 21.92
C HIS A 49 5.69 -1.14 23.21
N GLU A 50 5.09 -2.26 23.61
CA GLU A 50 5.54 -3.09 24.72
C GLU A 50 6.29 -4.29 24.19
N TYR A 51 7.60 -4.37 24.46
CA TYR A 51 8.41 -5.52 24.06
C TYR A 51 8.42 -6.60 25.13
N THR A 52 8.28 -7.86 24.70
CA THR A 52 8.55 -9.07 25.48
C THR A 52 9.49 -9.94 24.65
N ASP A 53 10.79 -9.85 24.94
CA ASP A 53 11.86 -10.41 24.11
C ASP A 53 11.79 -9.92 22.65
N GLU A 54 11.64 -10.84 21.70
CA GLU A 54 11.46 -10.53 20.27
C GLU A 54 10.01 -10.15 19.92
N SER A 55 9.06 -10.55 20.77
CA SER A 55 7.64 -10.27 20.57
C SER A 55 7.29 -8.88 21.08
N TYR A 56 6.22 -8.30 20.57
CA TYR A 56 5.75 -7.01 21.08
C TYR A 56 4.26 -6.82 20.91
N ARG A 57 3.71 -5.92 21.72
CA ARG A 57 2.35 -5.40 21.60
C ARG A 57 2.40 -3.95 21.16
N LEU A 58 1.58 -3.60 20.18
CA LEU A 58 1.30 -2.22 19.78
C LEU A 58 -0.07 -1.82 20.34
N ILE A 59 -0.11 -0.73 21.10
CA ILE A 59 -1.33 -0.20 21.70
C ILE A 59 -1.57 1.20 21.18
N GLN A 60 -2.75 1.46 20.61
CA GLN A 60 -3.07 2.74 20.00
C GLN A 60 -4.13 3.48 20.82
N TYR A 61 -3.86 4.75 21.08
CA TYR A 61 -4.69 5.65 21.88
C TYR A 61 -5.10 6.86 21.06
N LYS A 62 -6.38 7.23 21.16
CA LYS A 62 -6.91 8.50 20.64
C LYS A 62 -6.60 9.64 21.61
N ASN A 63 -6.72 10.88 21.13
CA ASN A 63 -6.43 12.10 21.89
C ASN A 63 -7.33 12.34 23.11
N ASP A 64 -8.52 11.74 23.14
CA ASP A 64 -9.50 11.84 24.23
C ASP A 64 -9.25 10.85 25.38
N THR A 65 -8.27 9.95 25.26
CA THR A 65 -7.94 8.94 26.28
C THR A 65 -7.09 9.50 27.42
N LYS A 66 -7.17 8.86 28.60
CA LYS A 66 -6.35 9.23 29.77
C LYS A 66 -4.88 8.91 29.52
N ALA A 67 -4.57 7.80 28.87
CA ALA A 67 -3.20 7.47 28.42
C ALA A 67 -2.59 8.60 27.58
N TYR A 68 -3.33 9.11 26.59
CA TYR A 68 -2.85 10.20 25.76
C TYR A 68 -2.60 11.48 26.57
N ALA A 69 -3.55 11.88 27.42
CA ALA A 69 -3.40 13.04 28.30
C ALA A 69 -2.22 12.88 29.30
N HIS A 70 -2.04 11.68 29.85
CA HIS A 70 -0.92 11.39 30.74
C HIS A 70 0.42 11.48 30.02
N PHE A 71 0.52 10.91 28.81
CA PHE A 71 1.72 11.00 27.99
C PHE A 71 2.06 12.43 27.60
N THR A 72 1.09 13.21 27.12
CA THR A 72 1.33 14.58 26.68
C THR A 72 1.70 15.53 27.82
N SER A 73 1.22 15.27 29.05
CA SER A 73 1.60 16.04 30.25
C SER A 73 2.97 15.68 30.83
N GLN A 74 3.34 14.40 30.87
CA GLN A 74 4.59 13.92 31.47
C GLN A 74 5.75 13.77 30.46
N GLY A 75 5.42 13.72 29.17
CA GLY A 75 6.33 13.52 28.06
C GLY A 75 6.91 12.10 27.97
N HIS A 76 7.90 11.91 27.10
CA HIS A 76 8.50 10.60 26.80
C HIS A 76 9.08 9.85 28.02
N LYS A 77 9.25 10.52 29.18
CA LYS A 77 9.73 9.92 30.43
C LYS A 77 8.80 8.85 31.00
N VAL A 78 7.54 8.79 30.55
CA VAL A 78 6.62 7.73 30.96
C VAL A 78 6.79 6.46 30.13
N LEU A 79 7.35 6.56 28.91
CA LEU A 79 7.62 5.39 28.08
C LEU A 79 8.61 4.47 28.78
N GLY A 80 8.32 3.18 28.82
CA GLY A 80 9.12 2.17 29.52
C GLY A 80 8.85 2.08 31.03
N LYS A 81 7.94 2.89 31.60
CA LYS A 81 7.40 2.67 32.95
C LYS A 81 6.15 1.81 32.87
N ASN A 82 5.90 1.01 33.90
CA ASN A 82 4.68 0.21 33.98
C ASN A 82 3.51 1.04 34.55
N GLY A 83 2.30 0.78 34.06
CA GLY A 83 1.05 1.23 34.68
C GLY A 83 0.64 2.69 34.46
N TRP A 84 1.21 3.40 33.48
CA TRP A 84 0.81 4.78 33.15
C TRP A 84 -0.34 4.88 32.13
N TYR A 85 -0.73 3.76 31.50
CA TYR A 85 -1.90 3.65 30.63
C TYR A 85 -2.74 2.42 31.00
N SER A 86 -3.98 2.39 30.50
CA SER A 86 -4.82 1.19 30.49
C SER A 86 -4.98 0.63 29.08
N ILE A 87 -5.07 -0.69 28.93
CA ILE A 87 -5.41 -1.34 27.65
C ILE A 87 -6.92 -1.20 27.35
N GLU A 88 -7.74 -0.95 28.36
CA GLU A 88 -9.20 -0.84 28.22
C GLU A 88 -9.63 0.39 27.42
N GLU A 89 -8.86 1.48 27.48
CA GLU A 89 -9.10 2.71 26.72
C GLU A 89 -8.42 2.72 25.33
N ALA A 90 -7.76 1.62 24.95
CA ALA A 90 -7.06 1.54 23.67
C ALA A 90 -8.06 1.43 22.51
N ALA A 91 -7.89 2.29 21.50
CA ALA A 91 -8.65 2.24 20.25
C ALA A 91 -8.25 1.03 19.40
N SER A 92 -7.02 0.55 19.54
CA SER A 92 -6.64 -0.76 19.00
C SER A 92 -5.50 -1.39 19.81
N VAL A 93 -5.45 -2.71 19.81
CA VAL A 93 -4.36 -3.51 20.37
C VAL A 93 -3.93 -4.53 19.33
N GLN A 94 -2.63 -4.63 19.09
CA GLN A 94 -2.07 -5.60 18.17
C GLN A 94 -0.92 -6.35 18.85
N ASP A 95 -1.08 -7.64 19.06
CA ASP A 95 -0.05 -8.52 19.60
C ASP A 95 0.69 -9.20 18.45
N PHE A 96 2.02 -9.07 18.44
CA PHE A 96 2.91 -9.70 17.47
C PHE A 96 3.80 -10.72 18.17
N LYS A 97 3.66 -11.98 17.79
CA LYS A 97 4.48 -13.08 18.31
C LYS A 97 5.59 -13.41 17.33
N TYR A 98 6.84 -13.29 17.77
CA TYR A 98 8.03 -13.66 17.01
C TYR A 98 8.76 -14.84 17.64
N GLU A 99 9.43 -15.62 16.80
CA GLU A 99 10.39 -16.64 17.20
C GLU A 99 11.53 -16.71 16.19
N ASN A 100 12.77 -16.55 16.65
CA ASN A 100 13.97 -16.51 15.81
C ASN A 100 13.86 -15.48 14.67
N GLY A 101 13.28 -14.30 14.96
CA GLY A 101 13.06 -13.24 13.99
C GLY A 101 11.92 -13.48 12.98
N LEU A 102 11.15 -14.57 13.10
CA LEU A 102 10.01 -14.87 12.23
C LEU A 102 8.69 -14.54 12.94
N LEU A 103 7.81 -13.77 12.29
CA LEU A 103 6.47 -13.45 12.81
C LEU A 103 5.57 -14.69 12.72
N LEU A 104 5.20 -15.27 13.86
CA LEU A 104 4.37 -16.48 13.91
C LEU A 104 2.88 -16.17 14.02
N ALA A 105 2.51 -15.08 14.68
CA ALA A 105 1.13 -14.68 14.82
C ALA A 105 0.97 -13.17 15.01
N ARG A 106 -0.17 -12.65 14.53
CA ARG A 106 -0.66 -11.31 14.81
C ARG A 106 -2.10 -11.40 15.29
N ASN A 107 -2.38 -10.89 16.48
CA ASN A 107 -3.75 -10.79 16.99
C ASN A 107 -4.12 -9.32 17.12
N CYS A 108 -5.21 -8.93 16.49
CA CYS A 108 -5.71 -7.55 16.50
C CYS A 108 -7.04 -7.51 17.25
N ARG A 109 -7.21 -6.47 18.06
CA ARG A 109 -8.49 -6.08 18.66
C ARG A 109 -8.72 -4.60 18.35
N SER A 110 -9.89 -4.27 17.80
CA SER A 110 -10.33 -2.89 17.62
C SER A 110 -11.16 -2.40 18.80
N GLU A 111 -11.44 -1.10 18.80
CA GLU A 111 -12.19 -0.38 19.84
C GLU A 111 -13.56 -0.97 20.14
N ASP A 112 -14.28 -1.43 19.12
CA ASP A 112 -15.58 -2.10 19.21
C ASP A 112 -15.49 -3.56 19.71
N GLY A 113 -14.29 -4.03 20.06
CA GLY A 113 -14.04 -5.39 20.54
C GLY A 113 -13.91 -6.43 19.43
N THR A 114 -14.06 -6.03 18.17
CA THR A 114 -13.85 -6.88 16.99
C THR A 114 -12.41 -7.40 16.97
N THR A 115 -12.26 -8.72 16.75
CA THR A 115 -10.97 -9.39 16.76
C THR A 115 -10.63 -10.03 15.43
N TYR A 116 -9.36 -9.96 15.06
CA TYR A 116 -8.79 -10.64 13.91
C TYR A 116 -7.52 -11.37 14.35
N SER A 117 -7.32 -12.57 13.84
CA SER A 117 -6.07 -13.30 14.09
C SER A 117 -5.44 -13.73 12.77
N TYR A 118 -4.11 -13.67 12.74
CA TYR A 118 -3.27 -14.13 11.65
C TYR A 118 -2.25 -15.09 12.22
N HIS A 119 -2.06 -16.23 11.58
CA HIS A 119 -1.07 -17.23 11.93
C HIS A 119 -0.23 -17.56 10.71
N TYR A 120 1.07 -17.64 10.90
CA TYR A 120 2.04 -17.85 9.84
C TYR A 120 2.82 -19.13 10.11
N THR A 121 2.92 -19.99 9.10
CA THR A 121 3.69 -21.23 9.17
C THR A 121 4.90 -21.12 8.28
N TYR A 122 6.05 -21.54 8.79
CA TYR A 122 7.33 -21.52 8.08
C TYR A 122 7.90 -22.92 7.95
N GLN A 123 8.63 -23.16 6.86
CA GLN A 123 9.43 -24.35 6.64
C GLN A 123 10.74 -23.93 6.00
N ASN A 124 11.88 -24.42 6.49
CA ASN A 124 13.21 -24.08 5.98
C ASN A 124 13.45 -22.55 5.84
N GLY A 125 12.90 -21.76 6.76
CA GLY A 125 13.06 -20.30 6.80
C GLY A 125 12.17 -19.51 5.83
N VAL A 126 11.24 -20.15 5.09
CA VAL A 126 10.28 -19.46 4.20
C VAL A 126 8.83 -19.65 4.68
N LYS A 127 7.97 -18.64 4.47
CA LYS A 127 6.55 -18.69 4.86
C LYS A 127 5.79 -19.60 3.90
N VAL A 128 5.32 -20.76 4.37
CA VAL A 128 4.59 -21.76 3.55
C VAL A 128 3.07 -21.65 3.68
N SER A 129 2.56 -21.03 4.75
CA SER A 129 1.13 -20.77 4.89
C SER A 129 0.84 -19.57 5.77
N GLU A 130 -0.30 -18.93 5.49
CA GLU A 130 -0.93 -17.93 6.33
C GLU A 130 -2.39 -18.30 6.54
N LYS A 131 -2.88 -18.17 7.77
CA LYS A 131 -4.29 -18.36 8.13
C LYS A 131 -4.80 -17.11 8.81
N SER A 132 -5.87 -16.53 8.30
CA SER A 132 -6.62 -15.47 8.96
C SER A 132 -8.01 -15.93 9.36
N VAL A 133 -8.52 -15.37 10.47
CA VAL A 133 -9.89 -15.57 10.94
C VAL A 133 -10.55 -14.22 11.09
N ALA A 134 -11.62 -14.01 10.32
CA ALA A 134 -12.45 -12.82 10.38
C ALA A 134 -13.49 -12.92 11.51
N VAL A 135 -14.13 -11.79 11.80
CA VAL A 135 -15.10 -11.63 12.91
C VAL A 135 -16.33 -12.51 12.76
N ASP A 136 -16.79 -12.69 11.52
CA ASP A 136 -17.91 -13.56 11.16
C ASP A 136 -17.54 -15.06 11.22
N GLY A 137 -16.32 -15.39 11.63
CA GLY A 137 -15.79 -16.74 11.65
C GLY A 137 -15.25 -17.23 10.30
N THR A 138 -15.25 -16.38 9.26
CA THR A 138 -14.67 -16.75 7.97
C THR A 138 -13.19 -17.01 8.11
N VAL A 139 -12.77 -18.22 7.74
CA VAL A 139 -11.37 -18.65 7.77
C VAL A 139 -10.80 -18.57 6.37
N THR A 140 -9.76 -17.75 6.19
CA THR A 140 -9.00 -17.69 4.94
C THR A 140 -7.62 -18.30 5.17
N LYS A 141 -7.25 -19.26 4.34
CA LYS A 141 -5.92 -19.89 4.34
C LYS A 141 -5.26 -19.67 2.99
N ILE A 142 -4.05 -19.12 3.03
CA ILE A 142 -3.17 -18.99 1.87
C ILE A 142 -2.04 -20.00 2.04
N ASN A 143 -1.79 -20.81 1.02
CA ASN A 143 -0.63 -21.71 0.96
C ASN A 143 0.32 -21.23 -0.13
N TYR A 144 1.62 -21.35 0.11
CA TYR A 144 2.67 -20.95 -0.81
C TYR A 144 3.50 -22.15 -1.22
N THR A 145 3.76 -22.29 -2.52
CA THR A 145 4.69 -23.28 -3.07
C THR A 145 5.94 -22.58 -3.56
N TYR A 146 7.11 -23.18 -3.33
CA TYR A 146 8.41 -22.59 -3.67
C TYR A 146 9.28 -23.52 -4.51
N GLN A 147 10.22 -22.92 -5.24
CA GLN A 147 11.44 -23.56 -5.72
C GLN A 147 12.63 -22.81 -5.12
N GLY A 148 13.35 -23.46 -4.20
CA GLY A 148 14.34 -22.77 -3.37
C GLY A 148 13.67 -21.67 -2.53
N LYS A 149 14.06 -20.41 -2.74
CA LYS A 149 13.47 -19.24 -2.07
C LYS A 149 12.44 -18.48 -2.94
N THR A 150 12.20 -18.94 -4.16
CA THR A 150 11.31 -18.27 -5.12
C THR A 150 9.91 -18.87 -5.03
N VAL A 151 8.89 -18.03 -4.80
CA VAL A 151 7.49 -18.44 -4.78
C VAL A 151 7.06 -18.83 -6.19
N LEU A 152 6.52 -20.03 -6.39
CA LEU A 152 5.98 -20.48 -7.68
C LEU A 152 4.47 -20.34 -7.76
N SER A 153 3.78 -20.52 -6.63
CA SER A 153 2.33 -20.33 -6.60
C SER A 153 1.84 -19.98 -5.20
N GLN A 154 0.67 -19.36 -5.15
CA GLN A 154 -0.15 -19.26 -3.95
C GLN A 154 -1.56 -19.78 -4.22
N SER A 155 -2.18 -20.43 -3.24
CA SER A 155 -3.57 -20.88 -3.31
C SER A 155 -4.35 -20.33 -2.13
N THR A 156 -5.52 -19.76 -2.40
CA THR A 156 -6.43 -19.23 -1.39
C THR A 156 -7.58 -20.21 -1.16
N ILE A 157 -7.83 -20.53 0.10
CA ILE A 157 -8.93 -21.39 0.55
C ILE A 157 -9.75 -20.58 1.56
N ILE A 158 -11.06 -20.45 1.34
CA ILE A 158 -11.99 -19.75 2.22
C ILE A 158 -12.98 -20.78 2.76
N ASN A 159 -13.09 -20.90 4.08
CA ASN A 159 -13.96 -21.87 4.76
C ASN A 159 -13.80 -23.29 4.19
N ASP A 160 -12.53 -23.73 4.08
CA ASP A 160 -12.10 -25.01 3.51
C ASP A 160 -12.51 -25.25 2.03
N ARG A 161 -12.90 -24.19 1.31
CA ARG A 161 -13.21 -24.24 -0.13
C ARG A 161 -12.18 -23.46 -0.92
N PHE A 162 -11.69 -24.05 -2.01
CA PHE A 162 -10.83 -23.36 -2.95
C PHE A 162 -11.49 -22.06 -3.44
N SER A 163 -10.76 -20.96 -3.38
CA SER A 163 -11.19 -19.65 -3.87
C SER A 163 -10.43 -19.28 -5.15
N ASP A 164 -9.10 -19.22 -5.05
CA ASP A 164 -8.24 -18.89 -6.19
C ASP A 164 -6.85 -19.51 -6.08
N GLN A 165 -6.13 -19.47 -7.19
CA GLN A 165 -4.71 -19.81 -7.27
C GLN A 165 -4.00 -18.78 -8.13
N ILE A 166 -2.82 -18.34 -7.71
CA ILE A 166 -1.95 -17.48 -8.49
C ILE A 166 -0.66 -18.24 -8.76
N ASN A 167 -0.25 -18.31 -10.02
CA ASN A 167 1.01 -18.89 -10.46
C ASN A 167 1.97 -17.79 -10.91
N TYR A 168 3.26 -18.00 -10.62
CA TYR A 168 4.33 -17.06 -10.94
C TYR A 168 5.36 -17.74 -11.84
N ARG A 169 5.79 -17.03 -12.90
CA ARG A 169 6.90 -17.46 -13.76
C ARG A 169 8.01 -16.44 -13.71
N TYR A 170 9.23 -16.93 -13.56
CA TYR A 170 10.45 -16.12 -13.54
C TYR A 170 11.32 -16.44 -14.75
N ASP A 171 12.09 -15.46 -15.21
CA ASP A 171 13.12 -15.69 -16.23
C ASP A 171 14.38 -16.34 -15.63
N GLN A 172 15.39 -16.55 -16.47
CA GLN A 172 16.68 -17.12 -16.05
C GLN A 172 17.47 -16.19 -15.10
N ASN A 173 17.13 -14.89 -15.05
CA ASN A 173 17.72 -13.92 -14.14
C ASN A 173 16.98 -13.82 -12.80
N GLY A 174 15.90 -14.58 -12.60
CA GLY A 174 15.06 -14.52 -11.41
C GLY A 174 14.10 -13.33 -11.36
N LEU A 175 13.87 -12.64 -12.48
CA LEU A 175 12.87 -11.57 -12.59
C LEU A 175 11.51 -12.18 -12.86
N LEU A 176 10.47 -11.69 -12.20
CA LEU A 176 9.09 -12.14 -12.40
C LEU A 176 8.62 -11.69 -13.78
N VAL A 177 8.33 -12.60 -14.70
CA VAL A 177 7.89 -12.27 -16.07
C VAL A 177 6.40 -12.49 -16.30
N GLU A 178 5.75 -13.30 -15.46
CA GLU A 178 4.32 -13.58 -15.59
C GLU A 178 3.68 -13.90 -14.24
N GLU A 179 2.49 -13.36 -14.01
CA GLU A 179 1.58 -13.71 -12.90
C GLU A 179 0.24 -14.14 -13.50
N GLN A 180 -0.29 -15.31 -13.14
CA GLN A 180 -1.57 -15.82 -13.64
C GLN A 180 -2.51 -16.14 -12.48
N LYS A 181 -3.69 -15.51 -12.44
CA LYS A 181 -4.75 -15.81 -11.48
C LYS A 181 -5.78 -16.76 -12.09
N PHE A 182 -6.01 -17.87 -11.41
CA PHE A 182 -7.01 -18.88 -11.72
C PHE A 182 -8.15 -18.82 -10.70
N LEU A 183 -9.38 -18.87 -11.21
CA LEU A 183 -10.60 -18.98 -10.42
C LEU A 183 -11.31 -20.29 -10.74
N LYS A 184 -12.26 -20.71 -9.88
CA LYS A 184 -13.11 -21.88 -10.09
C LYS A 184 -14.47 -21.47 -10.68
N HIS A 185 -14.92 -22.20 -11.70
CA HIS A 185 -16.30 -22.14 -12.22
C HIS A 185 -16.80 -23.57 -12.45
N GLY A 186 -17.86 -23.97 -11.74
CA GLY A 186 -18.21 -25.40 -11.63
C GLY A 186 -17.04 -26.16 -11.03
N GLU A 187 -16.64 -27.29 -11.61
CA GLU A 187 -15.47 -28.09 -11.18
C GLU A 187 -14.16 -27.73 -11.92
N SER A 188 -14.18 -26.74 -12.81
CA SER A 188 -13.03 -26.37 -13.63
C SER A 188 -12.33 -25.13 -13.10
N LEU A 189 -11.00 -25.12 -13.20
CA LEU A 189 -10.20 -23.90 -13.07
C LEU A 189 -10.13 -23.18 -14.42
N PHE A 190 -10.20 -21.86 -14.40
CA PHE A 190 -10.02 -21.04 -15.60
C PHE A 190 -9.08 -19.87 -15.30
N LEU A 191 -8.30 -19.48 -16.31
CA LEU A 191 -7.46 -18.29 -16.25
C LEU A 191 -8.36 -17.04 -16.24
N SER A 192 -8.36 -16.34 -15.11
CA SER A 192 -9.16 -15.14 -14.86
C SER A 192 -8.38 -13.90 -15.31
N THR A 193 -7.17 -13.71 -14.79
CA THR A 193 -6.30 -12.59 -15.16
C THR A 193 -4.85 -13.05 -15.33
N GLN A 194 -4.10 -12.31 -16.13
CA GLN A 194 -2.67 -12.53 -16.34
C GLN A 194 -1.95 -11.18 -16.41
N LYS A 195 -0.80 -11.07 -15.75
CA LYS A 195 0.11 -9.93 -15.90
C LYS A 195 1.40 -10.40 -16.57
N ASN A 196 1.89 -9.64 -17.52
CA ASN A 196 3.21 -9.84 -18.14
C ASN A 196 4.10 -8.65 -17.78
N PHE A 197 5.31 -8.94 -17.31
CA PHE A 197 6.26 -7.91 -16.87
C PHE A 197 7.44 -7.85 -17.82
N PHE A 198 7.80 -6.64 -18.25
CA PHE A 198 8.86 -6.38 -19.20
C PHE A 198 9.90 -5.45 -18.58
N TYR A 199 11.16 -5.89 -18.65
CA TYR A 199 12.30 -5.21 -18.05
C TYR A 199 13.27 -4.73 -19.12
N ASN A 200 13.98 -3.65 -18.82
CA ASN A 200 15.06 -3.16 -19.69
C ASN A 200 16.38 -3.90 -19.49
N ALA A 201 17.40 -3.49 -20.25
CA ALA A 201 18.75 -4.05 -20.14
C ALA A 201 19.38 -3.88 -18.74
N LYS A 202 18.91 -2.91 -17.94
CA LYS A 202 19.33 -2.70 -16.54
C LYS A 202 18.48 -3.49 -15.53
N LYS A 203 17.56 -4.35 -15.99
CA LYS A 203 16.64 -5.13 -15.15
C LYS A 203 15.64 -4.28 -14.36
N GLU A 204 15.35 -3.08 -14.85
CA GLU A 204 14.32 -2.21 -14.28
C GLU A 204 12.99 -2.46 -15.00
N LEU A 205 11.88 -2.53 -14.25
CA LEU A 205 10.54 -2.73 -14.82
C LEU A 205 10.15 -1.50 -15.66
N GLU A 206 9.87 -1.72 -16.94
CA GLU A 206 9.45 -0.67 -17.87
C GLU A 206 7.99 -0.77 -18.26
N LYS A 207 7.44 -1.98 -18.29
CA LYS A 207 6.06 -2.19 -18.73
C LYS A 207 5.42 -3.37 -18.01
N THR A 208 4.16 -3.20 -17.62
CA THR A 208 3.28 -4.29 -17.17
C THR A 208 2.05 -4.32 -18.06
N GLU A 209 1.79 -5.45 -18.70
CA GLU A 209 0.55 -5.69 -19.45
C GLU A 209 -0.41 -6.51 -18.61
N HIS A 210 -1.65 -6.03 -18.46
CA HIS A 210 -2.70 -6.71 -17.72
C HIS A 210 -3.74 -7.25 -18.70
N HIS A 211 -3.88 -8.57 -18.69
CA HIS A 211 -4.89 -9.30 -19.42
C HIS A 211 -5.95 -9.83 -18.46
N GLY A 212 -7.19 -9.85 -18.91
CA GLY A 212 -8.28 -10.40 -18.13
C GLY A 212 -9.35 -11.02 -19.01
N ARG A 213 -10.08 -11.97 -18.44
CA ARG A 213 -11.13 -12.68 -19.13
C ARG A 213 -12.40 -11.82 -19.23
N TYR A 214 -12.96 -11.73 -20.42
CA TYR A 214 -14.25 -11.09 -20.71
C TYR A 214 -14.98 -11.94 -21.75
N ASP A 215 -16.26 -12.28 -21.52
CA ASP A 215 -17.05 -13.16 -22.41
C ASP A 215 -16.26 -14.41 -22.90
N GLY A 216 -15.57 -15.08 -21.99
CA GLY A 216 -14.82 -16.31 -22.28
C GLY A 216 -13.47 -16.15 -22.99
N LYS A 217 -13.01 -14.93 -23.28
CA LYS A 217 -11.73 -14.66 -23.96
C LYS A 217 -10.83 -13.74 -23.13
N MET A 218 -9.51 -13.86 -23.32
CA MET A 218 -8.54 -12.96 -22.68
C MET A 218 -8.32 -11.71 -23.52
N TYR A 219 -8.37 -10.55 -22.88
CA TYR A 219 -8.14 -9.25 -23.52
C TYR A 219 -7.08 -8.46 -22.75
N LEU A 220 -6.17 -7.78 -23.48
CA LEU A 220 -5.33 -6.74 -22.90
C LEU A 220 -6.24 -5.56 -22.53
N TYR A 221 -6.28 -5.20 -21.25
CA TYR A 221 -7.20 -4.18 -20.76
C TYR A 221 -6.51 -3.04 -20.02
N LYS A 222 -5.26 -3.23 -19.56
CA LYS A 222 -4.46 -2.19 -18.91
C LYS A 222 -2.97 -2.36 -19.25
N VAL A 223 -2.27 -1.25 -19.44
CA VAL A 223 -0.82 -1.20 -19.59
C VAL A 223 -0.27 -0.09 -18.71
N GLU A 224 0.67 -0.44 -17.84
CA GLU A 224 1.43 0.51 -17.03
C GLU A 224 2.84 0.60 -17.61
N GLU A 225 3.32 1.80 -17.96
CA GLU A 225 4.65 2.02 -18.51
C GLU A 225 5.45 3.02 -17.66
N THR A 226 6.74 2.77 -17.49
CA THR A 226 7.70 3.69 -16.89
C THR A 226 9.00 3.65 -17.70
N ILE A 227 9.14 4.60 -18.61
CA ILE A 227 10.30 4.72 -19.48
C ILE A 227 11.30 5.67 -18.82
N ARG A 228 12.54 5.21 -18.63
CA ARG A 228 13.61 5.97 -17.95
C ARG A 228 14.63 6.47 -18.96
N LYS A 229 14.94 7.77 -18.92
CA LYS A 229 15.96 8.39 -19.77
C LYS A 229 16.76 9.41 -18.95
N GLY A 230 18.00 9.05 -18.61
CA GLY A 230 18.80 9.88 -17.70
C GLY A 230 18.13 9.98 -16.33
N ASN A 231 17.88 11.21 -15.88
CA ASN A 231 17.17 11.52 -14.63
C ASN A 231 15.66 11.74 -14.83
N GLU A 232 15.12 11.52 -16.03
CA GLU A 232 13.70 11.63 -16.32
C GLU A 232 13.01 10.25 -16.32
N ARG A 233 11.76 10.24 -15.87
CA ARG A 233 10.83 9.11 -15.90
C ARG A 233 9.55 9.55 -16.58
N ASN A 234 9.16 8.85 -17.64
CA ASN A 234 7.87 9.05 -18.30
C ASN A 234 6.95 7.90 -17.91
N ILE A 235 5.88 8.23 -17.20
CA ILE A 235 4.95 7.27 -16.61
C ILE A 235 3.62 7.36 -17.36
N LYS A 236 3.18 6.25 -17.94
CA LYS A 236 1.91 6.18 -18.68
C LYS A 236 1.02 5.07 -18.14
N LEU A 237 -0.27 5.36 -18.07
CA LEU A 237 -1.31 4.42 -17.74
C LEU A 237 -2.32 4.36 -18.87
N TYR A 238 -2.36 3.22 -19.54
CA TYR A 238 -3.39 2.89 -20.50
C TYR A 238 -4.40 1.94 -19.86
N LEU A 239 -5.69 2.18 -20.05
CA LEU A 239 -6.76 1.37 -19.46
C LEU A 239 -8.00 1.41 -20.37
N ILE A 240 -8.74 0.31 -20.45
CA ILE A 240 -10.13 0.35 -20.92
C ILE A 240 -10.97 0.82 -19.72
N PRO A 241 -11.56 2.03 -19.75
CA PRO A 241 -12.29 2.61 -18.63
C PRO A 241 -13.25 1.60 -17.97
N GLU A 242 -13.36 1.64 -16.64
CA GLU A 242 -14.32 0.87 -15.83
C GLU A 242 -14.27 -0.67 -15.96
N VAL A 243 -13.46 -1.24 -16.85
CA VAL A 243 -13.46 -2.69 -17.12
C VAL A 243 -12.95 -3.51 -15.93
N GLU A 244 -12.10 -2.92 -15.08
CA GLU A 244 -11.54 -3.58 -13.90
C GLU A 244 -12.62 -4.05 -12.92
N MET A 245 -13.80 -3.42 -12.95
CA MET A 245 -14.94 -3.81 -12.12
C MET A 245 -15.53 -5.17 -12.52
N VAL A 246 -15.30 -5.62 -13.74
CA VAL A 246 -16.05 -6.73 -14.36
C VAL A 246 -15.17 -7.80 -15.00
N ILE A 247 -13.88 -7.47 -15.20
CA ILE A 247 -12.91 -8.35 -15.84
C ILE A 247 -12.57 -9.56 -14.94
N GLY A 248 -12.21 -10.67 -15.58
CA GLY A 248 -11.76 -11.88 -14.89
C GLY A 248 -12.86 -12.89 -14.58
N GLN A 249 -14.09 -12.63 -15.02
CA GLN A 249 -15.20 -13.57 -14.88
C GLN A 249 -15.16 -14.64 -15.98
N TYR A 250 -15.76 -15.81 -15.72
CA TYR A 250 -15.69 -16.95 -16.65
C TYR A 250 -16.33 -16.64 -18.01
N ASP A 251 -17.55 -16.13 -17.97
CA ASP A 251 -18.37 -15.73 -19.11
C ASP A 251 -19.32 -14.57 -18.72
N MET A 252 -20.13 -14.11 -19.68
CA MET A 252 -21.08 -13.01 -19.46
C MET A 252 -22.14 -13.34 -18.39
N ALA A 253 -22.59 -14.59 -18.31
CA ALA A 253 -23.58 -15.01 -17.31
C ALA A 253 -22.99 -14.88 -15.90
N SER A 254 -21.78 -15.41 -15.71
CA SER A 254 -21.04 -15.32 -14.44
C SER A 254 -20.78 -13.86 -14.04
N MET A 255 -20.46 -13.00 -15.01
CA MET A 255 -20.27 -11.56 -14.78
C MET A 255 -21.55 -10.87 -14.34
N HIS A 256 -22.69 -11.12 -15.00
CA HIS A 256 -23.96 -10.54 -14.60
C HIS A 256 -24.40 -11.01 -13.21
N ASP A 257 -24.14 -12.27 -12.87
CA ASP A 257 -24.45 -12.79 -11.53
C ASP A 257 -23.54 -12.18 -10.46
N TYR A 258 -22.27 -11.93 -10.77
CA TYR A 258 -21.38 -11.15 -9.91
C TYR A 258 -21.91 -9.72 -9.70
N MET A 259 -22.34 -9.04 -10.76
CA MET A 259 -22.91 -7.69 -10.66
C MET A 259 -24.15 -7.64 -9.77
N LYS A 260 -25.10 -8.57 -9.94
CA LYS A 260 -26.30 -8.67 -9.08
C LYS A 260 -25.95 -8.86 -7.61
N ARG A 261 -25.05 -9.80 -7.31
CA ARG A 261 -24.59 -10.04 -5.92
C ARG A 261 -23.89 -8.82 -5.30
N SER A 262 -23.34 -7.96 -6.15
CA SER A 262 -22.65 -6.74 -5.75
C SER A 262 -23.52 -5.49 -5.85
N HIS A 263 -24.83 -5.64 -6.08
CA HIS A 263 -25.80 -4.54 -6.24
C HIS A 263 -25.45 -3.56 -7.39
N MET A 264 -24.89 -4.09 -8.48
CA MET A 264 -24.46 -3.37 -9.68
C MET A 264 -25.32 -3.71 -10.91
N GLU A 265 -26.60 -4.02 -10.72
CA GLU A 265 -27.50 -4.41 -11.83
C GLU A 265 -27.62 -3.33 -12.90
N PHE A 266 -27.48 -2.06 -12.52
CA PHE A 266 -27.48 -0.92 -13.45
C PHE A 266 -26.35 -1.00 -14.49
N ALA A 267 -25.26 -1.71 -14.20
CA ALA A 267 -24.07 -1.80 -15.04
C ALA A 267 -24.18 -2.92 -16.10
N ILE A 268 -25.09 -3.89 -15.93
CA ILE A 268 -25.32 -5.00 -16.85
C ILE A 268 -25.51 -4.55 -18.32
N PRO A 269 -26.38 -3.56 -18.64
CA PRO A 269 -26.55 -3.13 -20.04
C PRO A 269 -25.31 -2.44 -20.63
N ILE A 270 -24.45 -1.85 -19.79
CA ILE A 270 -23.22 -1.15 -20.20
C ILE A 270 -22.18 -2.18 -20.63
N PHE A 271 -21.91 -3.17 -19.77
CA PHE A 271 -20.93 -4.21 -20.00
C PHE A 271 -21.53 -5.38 -20.80
N ASN A 272 -21.90 -5.11 -22.05
CA ASN A 272 -22.33 -6.12 -23.00
C ASN A 272 -21.14 -6.73 -23.77
N LYS A 273 -21.40 -7.72 -24.64
CA LYS A 273 -20.35 -8.42 -25.42
C LYS A 273 -19.46 -7.50 -26.27
N GLU A 274 -19.97 -6.35 -26.69
CA GLU A 274 -19.27 -5.43 -27.57
C GLU A 274 -18.43 -4.41 -26.81
N TYR A 275 -18.63 -4.26 -25.48
CA TYR A 275 -18.00 -3.23 -24.66
C TYR A 275 -16.49 -3.16 -24.86
N ILE A 276 -15.78 -4.28 -24.63
CA ILE A 276 -14.32 -4.31 -24.68
C ILE A 276 -13.77 -4.05 -26.09
N THR A 277 -14.54 -4.42 -27.11
CA THR A 277 -14.17 -4.18 -28.52
C THR A 277 -14.45 -2.75 -28.98
N LYS A 278 -15.43 -2.07 -28.37
CA LYS A 278 -15.81 -0.68 -28.70
C LYS A 278 -14.97 0.34 -27.96
N THR A 279 -14.85 0.21 -26.64
CA THR A 279 -14.23 1.23 -25.78
C THR A 279 -12.72 1.34 -26.02
N LYS A 280 -12.08 0.20 -26.33
CA LYS A 280 -10.63 0.05 -26.58
C LYS A 280 -9.75 0.62 -25.46
N LEU A 281 -8.46 0.33 -25.53
CA LEU A 281 -7.47 0.81 -24.58
C LEU A 281 -7.20 2.31 -24.82
N GLN A 282 -7.29 3.13 -23.77
CA GLN A 282 -7.11 4.59 -23.85
C GLN A 282 -6.01 5.03 -22.88
N LEU A 283 -5.27 6.09 -23.21
CA LEU A 283 -4.31 6.70 -22.29
C LEU A 283 -5.10 7.53 -21.26
N LEU A 284 -5.05 7.17 -19.98
CA LEU A 284 -5.77 7.87 -18.90
C LEU A 284 -4.84 8.67 -17.98
N GLY A 285 -3.59 8.23 -17.84
CA GLY A 285 -2.60 8.92 -17.01
C GLY A 285 -1.30 9.08 -17.79
N HIS A 286 -0.74 10.29 -17.76
CA HIS A 286 0.59 10.56 -18.29
C HIS A 286 1.27 11.58 -17.39
N ASN A 287 2.34 11.15 -16.71
CA ASN A 287 3.17 12.03 -15.90
C ASN A 287 4.62 11.97 -16.38
N THR A 288 5.34 13.07 -16.21
CA THR A 288 6.80 13.05 -16.28
C THR A 288 7.38 13.48 -14.94
N GLU A 289 8.39 12.75 -14.48
CA GLU A 289 9.11 13.05 -13.25
C GLU A 289 10.60 13.23 -13.55
N THR A 290 11.19 14.26 -12.97
CA THR A 290 12.65 14.46 -12.97
C THR A 290 13.16 14.21 -11.56
N VAL A 291 14.28 13.49 -11.44
CA VAL A 291 14.90 13.21 -10.14
C VAL A 291 16.28 13.86 -9.98
N ASP A 292 16.69 14.07 -8.73
CA ASP A 292 18.05 14.46 -8.37
C ASP A 292 19.03 13.27 -8.39
N GLU A 293 20.29 13.52 -8.03
CA GLU A 293 21.36 12.52 -8.01
C GLU A 293 21.13 11.39 -6.99
N GLN A 294 20.29 11.61 -5.97
CA GLN A 294 19.89 10.60 -4.99
C GLN A 294 18.58 9.88 -5.40
N GLY A 295 18.04 10.19 -6.58
CA GLY A 295 16.84 9.60 -7.12
C GLY A 295 15.53 10.13 -6.52
N LYS A 296 15.57 11.24 -5.78
CA LYS A 296 14.38 11.93 -5.26
C LYS A 296 13.78 12.84 -6.32
N VAL A 297 12.45 12.89 -6.39
CA VAL A 297 11.73 13.73 -7.35
C VAL A 297 12.02 15.21 -7.06
N ILE A 298 12.31 15.98 -8.10
CA ILE A 298 12.53 17.43 -8.09
C ILE A 298 11.53 18.18 -8.98
N GLU A 299 10.89 17.48 -9.91
CA GLU A 299 9.83 18.01 -10.76
C GLU A 299 8.86 16.87 -11.10
N SER A 300 7.56 17.16 -11.05
CA SER A 300 6.50 16.30 -11.57
C SER A 300 5.57 17.13 -12.45
N LYS A 301 5.28 16.65 -13.65
CA LYS A 301 4.33 17.26 -14.59
C LYS A 301 3.22 16.27 -14.89
N VAL A 302 1.99 16.78 -14.87
CA VAL A 302 0.81 16.07 -15.34
C VAL A 302 0.56 16.50 -16.78
N ILE A 303 0.54 15.54 -17.68
CA ILE A 303 0.35 15.75 -19.11
C ILE A 303 -1.04 15.27 -19.50
N ASN A 304 -1.79 16.11 -20.21
CA ASN A 304 -3.08 15.73 -20.75
C ASN A 304 -2.89 14.62 -21.80
N PRO A 305 -3.55 13.47 -21.64
CA PRO A 305 -3.33 12.32 -22.49
C PRO A 305 -3.87 12.48 -23.92
N GLU A 306 -4.78 13.42 -24.18
CA GLU A 306 -5.41 13.63 -25.49
C GLU A 306 -4.59 14.56 -26.39
N ASN A 307 -4.09 15.67 -25.83
CA ASN A 307 -3.40 16.72 -26.59
C ASN A 307 -1.92 16.88 -26.22
N ASN A 308 -1.43 16.12 -25.24
CA ASN A 308 -0.04 16.11 -24.75
C ASN A 308 0.43 17.48 -24.19
N GLU A 309 -0.50 18.31 -23.75
CA GLU A 309 -0.20 19.59 -23.07
C GLU A 309 0.05 19.37 -21.57
N GLU A 310 0.97 20.15 -21.00
CA GLU A 310 1.18 20.20 -19.55
C GLU A 310 -0.02 20.89 -18.89
N ILE A 311 -0.74 20.17 -18.03
CA ILE A 311 -1.92 20.69 -17.30
C ILE A 311 -1.65 20.94 -15.82
N GLY A 312 -0.49 20.50 -15.33
CA GLY A 312 -0.09 20.73 -13.96
C GLY A 312 1.38 20.45 -13.76
N LYS A 313 1.99 21.21 -12.85
CA LYS A 313 3.40 21.05 -12.51
C LYS A 313 3.64 21.32 -11.03
N VAL A 314 4.49 20.47 -10.45
CA VAL A 314 4.95 20.54 -9.08
C VAL A 314 6.47 20.48 -9.06
N LEU A 315 7.10 21.39 -8.32
CA LEU A 315 8.54 21.41 -8.10
C LEU A 315 8.85 21.03 -6.66
N TYR A 316 9.96 20.32 -6.46
CA TYR A 316 10.41 19.92 -5.14
C TYR A 316 11.84 20.42 -4.92
N ARG A 317 12.08 21.09 -3.79
CA ARG A 317 13.42 21.41 -3.30
C ARG A 317 13.77 20.44 -2.19
N ASN A 318 14.66 19.50 -2.50
CA ASN A 318 15.22 18.55 -1.55
C ASN A 318 16.50 19.13 -0.96
N GLU A 319 16.53 19.34 0.36
CA GLU A 319 17.74 19.77 1.07
C GLU A 319 18.27 18.63 1.90
N TYR A 320 19.58 18.43 1.85
CA TYR A 320 20.27 17.36 2.56
C TYR A 320 21.22 17.97 3.58
N ASN A 321 21.29 17.36 4.76
CA ASN A 321 22.23 17.78 5.80
C ASN A 321 23.67 17.33 5.48
N GLU A 322 24.61 17.68 6.35
CA GLU A 322 26.04 17.35 6.23
C GLU A 322 26.33 15.85 6.11
N LYS A 323 25.38 14.99 6.52
CA LYS A 323 25.47 13.53 6.46
C LYS A 323 24.73 12.95 5.25
N SER A 324 24.36 13.79 4.29
CA SER A 324 23.60 13.45 3.08
C SER A 324 22.22 12.84 3.36
N LEU A 325 21.64 13.12 4.52
CA LEU A 325 20.26 12.73 4.85
C LEU A 325 19.31 13.87 4.50
N LEU A 326 18.14 13.53 3.96
CA LEU A 326 17.11 14.51 3.58
C LEU A 326 16.64 15.28 4.83
N GLU A 327 16.85 16.58 4.86
CA GLU A 327 16.42 17.45 5.97
C GLU A 327 15.11 18.16 5.64
N PHE A 328 14.95 18.63 4.40
CA PHE A 328 13.74 19.30 3.94
C PHE A 328 13.27 18.79 2.58
N VAL A 329 11.95 18.75 2.40
CA VAL A 329 11.30 18.71 1.10
C VAL A 329 10.33 19.88 1.06
N ILE A 330 10.57 20.83 0.17
CA ILE A 330 9.66 21.96 -0.05
C ILE A 330 8.98 21.77 -1.39
N CYS A 331 7.66 21.73 -1.36
CA CYS A 331 6.81 21.53 -2.52
C CYS A 331 6.31 22.88 -3.01
N TYR A 332 6.39 23.11 -4.33
CA TYR A 332 5.85 24.28 -4.98
C TYR A 332 4.85 23.86 -6.07
N ARG A 333 3.62 24.37 -5.97
CA ARG A 333 2.65 24.28 -7.08
C ARG A 333 2.96 25.38 -8.08
N VAL A 334 3.06 25.03 -9.36
CA VAL A 334 3.18 26.02 -10.44
C VAL A 334 1.77 26.37 -10.92
N LEU A 335 1.41 27.65 -10.81
CA LEU A 335 0.14 28.20 -11.29
C LEU A 335 0.14 28.38 -12.81
N GLU A 336 -1.03 28.58 -13.41
CA GLU A 336 -1.20 28.79 -14.86
C GLU A 336 -0.38 29.97 -15.41
N ASN A 337 -0.12 31.00 -14.58
CA ASN A 337 0.72 32.13 -14.93
C ASN A 337 2.24 31.86 -14.81
N GLY A 338 2.64 30.62 -14.51
CA GLY A 338 4.02 30.19 -14.32
C GLY A 338 4.63 30.53 -12.95
N LYS A 339 3.88 31.18 -12.05
CA LYS A 339 4.36 31.48 -10.70
C LYS A 339 4.38 30.20 -9.86
N ALA A 340 5.51 29.93 -9.22
CA ALA A 340 5.63 28.87 -8.22
C ALA A 340 5.21 29.40 -6.85
N GLU A 341 4.28 28.70 -6.19
CA GLU A 341 3.84 29.00 -4.82
C GLU A 341 4.14 27.80 -3.93
N GLU A 342 4.77 28.04 -2.79
CA GLU A 342 5.03 27.00 -1.80
C GLU A 342 3.70 26.43 -1.33
N SER A 343 3.48 25.14 -1.55
CA SER A 343 2.25 24.45 -1.17
C SER A 343 2.43 23.67 0.13
N SER A 344 3.62 23.12 0.36
CA SER A 344 3.92 22.39 1.59
C SER A 344 5.41 22.30 1.87
N ILE A 345 5.73 22.03 3.14
CA ILE A 345 7.07 21.75 3.61
C ILE A 345 7.06 20.54 4.55
N GLU A 346 7.97 19.62 4.29
CA GLU A 346 8.31 18.51 5.17
C GLU A 346 9.71 18.71 5.73
N LYS A 347 9.85 18.59 7.05
CA LYS A 347 11.13 18.63 7.75
C LYS A 347 11.38 17.33 8.52
N TYR A 348 12.58 16.80 8.38
CA TYR A 348 13.03 15.56 8.99
C TYR A 348 14.11 15.84 10.04
N TYR A 349 14.02 15.17 11.19
CA TYR A 349 15.00 15.25 12.26
C TYR A 349 15.50 13.86 12.60
N TYR A 350 16.81 13.72 12.75
CA TYR A 350 17.45 12.44 13.02
C TYR A 350 18.08 12.42 14.42
N LYS A 351 18.17 11.23 15.01
CA LYS A 351 19.01 10.95 16.18
C LYS A 351 20.46 11.20 15.77
N GLU A 352 21.17 12.02 16.56
CA GLU A 352 22.54 12.44 16.28
C GLU A 352 23.53 11.28 16.15
#